data_AF-A0A8T0Y6U5-F1
#
_entry.id   AF-A0A8T0Y6U5-F1
#
_cell.length_a   1.000
_cell.length_b   1.000
_cell.length_c   1.000
_cell.angle_alpha   90.00
_cell.angle_beta   90.00
_cell.angle_gamma   90.00
#
_symmetry.space_group_name_H-M   'P 1'
#
loop_
_entity.id
_entity.type
_entity.pdbx_description
1 polymer ?
#
loop_
_entity_poly.entity_id
_entity_poly.type
_entity_poly.pdbx_seq_one_letter_code
_entity_poly.pdbx_strand_id
1 'polypeptide(L)'
;MVALRAIKNRAELRRYKSLALLRANATRWNSTFMMLERYVRISDVAKRVDAVYDLLPKPAAHRRIAALVESLKTFNSLCKKMQEETV
;
A
#
# COMPACT_ATOMS: atom_id res chain seq x y z
N MET A 1 -19.59 32.19 19.43
CA MET A 1 -19.10 31.07 18.57
C MET A 1 -17.60 31.26 18.40
N VAL A 2 -16.76 30.56 19.18
CA VAL A 2 -15.30 30.75 19.15
C VAL A 2 -14.73 29.88 18.04
N ALA A 3 -14.14 30.51 17.02
CA ALA A 3 -13.44 29.78 15.97
C ALA A 3 -12.20 29.11 16.56
N LEU A 4 -12.13 27.78 16.49
CA LEU A 4 -10.93 27.02 16.81
C LEU A 4 -9.81 27.48 15.86
N ARG A 5 -8.95 28.38 16.33
CA ARG A 5 -7.67 28.69 15.69
C ARG A 5 -6.76 27.47 15.85
N ALA A 6 -6.99 26.45 15.03
CA ALA A 6 -5.98 25.44 14.79
C ALA A 6 -4.84 26.13 14.05
N ILE A 7 -3.96 26.81 14.81
CA ILE A 7 -2.64 27.19 14.32
C ILE A 7 -2.09 25.91 13.73
N LYS A 8 -1.94 25.90 12.40
CA LYS A 8 -0.95 25.26 11.54
C LYS A 8 -0.01 24.21 12.17
N ASN A 9 -0.47 23.36 13.08
CA ASN A 9 0.34 22.33 13.74
C ASN A 9 0.93 21.41 12.67
N ARG A 10 0.16 21.15 11.61
CA ARG A 10 0.64 20.44 10.41
C ARG A 10 1.75 21.16 9.66
N ALA A 11 1.75 22.49 9.57
CA ALA A 11 2.80 23.24 8.87
C ALA A 11 4.06 23.37 9.73
N GLU A 12 3.92 23.59 11.04
CA GLU A 12 5.05 23.56 11.98
C GLU A 12 5.70 22.18 12.04
N LEU A 13 4.91 21.09 12.09
CA LEU A 13 5.43 19.72 12.08
C LEU A 13 6.22 19.35 10.81
N ARG A 14 6.00 20.02 9.67
CA ARG A 14 6.81 19.81 8.44
C ARG A 14 8.22 20.35 8.58
N ARG A 15 8.44 21.39 9.39
CA ARG A 15 9.77 21.97 9.60
C ARG A 15 10.70 21.05 10.38
N TYR A 16 10.13 20.17 11.20
CA TYR A 16 10.86 19.24 12.07
C TYR A 16 10.87 17.79 11.58
N LYS A 17 10.16 17.48 10.49
CA LYS A 17 10.05 16.14 9.92
C LYS A 17 10.27 16.22 8.42
N SER A 18 11.39 15.67 7.93
CA SER A 18 11.71 15.58 6.49
C SER A 18 10.65 14.80 5.70
N LEU A 19 9.85 13.97 6.38
CA LEU A 19 8.71 13.27 5.80
C LEU A 19 7.41 13.90 6.31
N ALA A 20 6.71 14.61 5.42
CA ALA A 20 5.34 15.03 5.67
C ALA A 20 4.50 13.81 6.11
N LEU A 21 3.70 13.95 7.16
CA LEU A 21 2.79 12.89 7.62
C LEU A 21 2.04 12.31 6.43
N LEU A 22 2.37 11.05 6.10
CA LEU A 22 1.69 10.20 5.14
C LEU A 22 0.19 10.46 5.29
N ARG A 23 -0.45 10.97 4.22
CA ARG A 23 -1.90 11.09 4.18
C ARG A 23 -2.45 9.74 4.64
N ALA A 24 -3.31 9.72 5.66
CA ALA A 24 -3.66 8.56 6.49
C ALA A 24 -4.05 7.26 5.74
N ASN A 25 -4.26 7.33 4.43
CA ASN A 25 -4.48 6.20 3.55
C ASN A 25 -3.24 5.36 3.25
N ALA A 26 -2.00 5.86 3.43
CA ALA A 26 -0.81 5.12 3.03
C ALA A 26 -0.68 3.76 3.74
N THR A 27 -0.99 3.68 5.04
CA THR A 27 -0.92 2.42 5.79
C THR A 27 -1.98 1.42 5.34
N ARG A 28 -3.15 1.90 4.88
CA ARG A 28 -4.32 1.05 4.61
C ARG A 28 -4.27 0.35 3.26
N TRP A 29 -3.84 1.04 2.19
CA TRP A 29 -3.69 0.38 0.90
C TRP A 29 -2.32 -0.29 0.75
N ASN A 30 -1.26 0.23 1.39
CA ASN A 30 0.07 -0.37 1.31
C ASN A 30 0.14 -1.72 2.03
N SER A 31 -0.53 -1.89 3.18
CA SER A 31 -0.60 -3.20 3.87
C SER A 31 -1.29 -4.25 3.00
N THR A 32 -2.42 -3.91 2.38
CA THR A 32 -3.11 -4.78 1.42
C THR A 32 -2.24 -5.08 0.20
N PHE A 33 -1.54 -4.09 -0.34
CA PHE A 33 -0.61 -4.27 -1.45
C PHE A 33 0.52 -5.25 -1.09
N MET A 34 1.19 -5.04 0.04
CA MET A 34 2.27 -5.92 0.50
C MET A 34 1.79 -7.35 0.75
N MET A 35 0.58 -7.52 1.29
CA MET A 35 -0.03 -8.84 1.47
C MET A 35 -0.25 -9.54 0.12
N LEU A 36 -0.83 -8.83 -0.86
CA LEU A 36 -1.10 -9.39 -2.19
C LEU A 36 0.19 -9.69 -2.97
N GLU A 37 1.18 -8.81 -2.89
CA GLU A 37 2.50 -9.03 -3.49
C GLU A 37 3.18 -10.27 -2.90
N ARG A 38 3.14 -10.41 -1.57
CA ARG A 38 3.65 -11.61 -0.89
C ARG A 38 2.91 -12.86 -1.33
N TYR A 39 1.59 -12.81 -1.42
CA TYR A 39 0.78 -13.92 -1.91
C TYR A 39 1.20 -14.34 -3.33
N VAL A 40 1.30 -13.40 -4.28
CA VAL A 40 1.69 -13.72 -5.67
C VAL A 40 3.06 -14.38 -5.69
N ARG A 41 4.02 -13.85 -4.93
CA ARG A 41 5.40 -14.37 -4.83
C ARG A 41 5.46 -15.81 -4.32
N ILE A 42 4.62 -16.19 -3.34
CA ILE A 42 4.65 -17.54 -2.76
C ILE A 42 3.68 -18.50 -3.44
N SER A 43 2.77 -18.01 -4.28
CA SER A 43 1.64 -18.80 -4.80
C SER A 43 2.06 -20.04 -5.58
N ASP A 44 3.15 -19.99 -6.34
CA ASP A 44 3.61 -21.14 -7.12
C ASP A 44 4.25 -22.25 -6.28
N VAL A 45 4.85 -21.88 -5.15
CA VAL A 45 5.37 -22.85 -4.17
C VAL A 45 4.22 -23.39 -3.33
N ALA A 46 3.29 -22.53 -2.91
CA ALA A 46 2.13 -22.90 -2.11
C ALA A 46 1.22 -23.91 -2.84
N LYS A 47 1.10 -23.83 -4.17
CA LYS A 47 0.35 -24.82 -5.00
C LYS A 47 0.90 -26.24 -4.91
N ARG A 48 2.14 -26.43 -4.45
CA ARG A 48 2.78 -27.75 -4.31
C ARG A 48 2.53 -28.39 -2.95
N VAL A 49 1.92 -27.66 -2.02
CA VAL A 49 1.62 -28.12 -0.67
C VAL A 49 0.14 -28.50 -0.62
N ASP A 50 -0.16 -29.80 -0.63
CA ASP A 50 -1.54 -30.32 -0.67
C ASP A 50 -2.44 -29.71 0.42
N ALA A 51 -1.92 -29.57 1.64
CA ALA A 51 -2.65 -28.98 2.77
C ALA A 51 -3.04 -27.50 2.57
N VAL A 52 -2.39 -26.80 1.64
CA VAL A 52 -2.63 -25.38 1.34
C VAL A 52 -3.37 -25.20 0.02
N TYR A 53 -3.31 -26.19 -0.88
CA TYR A 53 -3.85 -26.09 -2.24
C TYR A 53 -5.33 -25.67 -2.25
N ASP A 54 -6.16 -26.29 -1.42
CA ASP A 54 -7.60 -26.00 -1.34
C ASP A 54 -7.91 -24.62 -0.73
N LEU A 55 -6.96 -24.03 -0.01
CA LEU A 55 -7.08 -22.68 0.57
C LEU A 55 -6.69 -21.59 -0.43
N LEU A 56 -6.05 -21.94 -1.55
CA LEU A 56 -5.61 -20.97 -2.53
C LEU A 56 -6.79 -20.42 -3.35
N PRO A 57 -6.75 -19.13 -3.73
CA PRO A 57 -7.71 -18.57 -4.66
C PRO A 57 -7.75 -19.36 -5.97
N LYS A 58 -8.98 -19.56 -6.50
CA LYS A 58 -9.19 -20.20 -7.81
C LYS A 58 -8.35 -19.53 -8.91
N PRO A 59 -7.99 -20.24 -9.99
CA PRO A 59 -7.13 -19.70 -11.05
C PRO A 59 -7.60 -18.36 -11.63
N ALA A 60 -8.91 -18.16 -11.79
CA ALA A 60 -9.47 -16.89 -12.26
C ALA A 60 -9.25 -15.74 -11.25
N ALA A 61 -9.40 -16.01 -9.96
CA ALA A 61 -9.14 -15.02 -8.90
C ALA A 61 -7.64 -14.72 -8.80
N HIS A 62 -6.78 -15.72 -8.92
CA HIS A 62 -5.32 -15.53 -8.97
C HIS A 62 -4.91 -14.58 -10.10
N ARG A 63 -5.43 -14.75 -11.32
CA ARG A 63 -5.15 -13.83 -12.45
C ARG A 63 -5.59 -12.40 -12.14
N ARG A 64 -6.76 -12.21 -11.53
CA ARG A 64 -7.24 -10.89 -11.11
C ARG A 64 -6.35 -10.26 -10.05
N ILE A 65 -5.88 -11.04 -9.08
CA ILE A 65 -4.95 -10.58 -8.05
C ILE A 65 -3.61 -10.18 -8.68
N ALA A 66 -3.06 -10.98 -9.59
CA ALA A 66 -1.81 -10.67 -10.28
C ALA A 66 -1.92 -9.35 -11.07
N ALA A 67 -2.99 -9.16 -11.84
CA ALA A 67 -3.25 -7.93 -12.58
C ALA A 67 -3.40 -6.70 -11.65
N LEU A 68 -4.06 -6.88 -10.50
CA LEU A 68 -4.20 -5.84 -9.49
C LEU A 68 -2.83 -5.47 -8.89
N VAL A 69 -1.99 -6.46 -8.56
CA VAL A 69 -0.65 -6.23 -8.00
C VAL A 69 0.21 -5.42 -8.95
N GLU A 70 0.20 -5.72 -10.25
CA GLU A 70 0.93 -4.92 -11.25
C GLU A 70 0.44 -3.47 -11.32
N SER A 71 -0.88 -3.26 -11.27
CA SER A 71 -1.45 -1.91 -11.22
C SER A 71 -1.02 -1.15 -9.96
N LEU A 72 -0.99 -1.83 -8.82
CA LEU A 72 -0.59 -1.25 -7.53
C LEU A 72 0.91 -0.96 -7.45
N LYS A 73 1.79 -1.72 -8.14
CA LYS A 73 3.22 -1.40 -8.24
C LYS A 73 3.45 -0.05 -8.91
N THR A 74 2.75 0.20 -10.02
CA THR A 74 2.80 1.50 -10.73
C THR A 74 2.26 2.62 -9.85
N PHE A 75 1.14 2.39 -9.16
CA PHE A 75 0.61 3.38 -8.22
C PHE A 75 1.58 3.68 -7.08
N ASN A 76 2.26 2.66 -6.53
CA ASN A 76 3.25 2.81 -5.48
C ASN A 76 4.49 3.57 -5.94
N SER A 77 4.98 3.32 -7.15
CA SER A 77 6.13 4.07 -7.70
C SER A 77 5.79 5.54 -7.91
N LEU A 78 4.59 5.87 -8.40
CA LEU A 78 4.10 7.24 -8.49
C LEU A 78 3.97 7.88 -7.10
N CYS A 79 3.40 7.17 -6.12
CA CYS A 79 3.30 7.68 -4.76
C CYS A 79 4.66 8.02 -4.14
N LYS A 80 5.67 7.19 -4.39
CA LYS A 80 7.05 7.43 -3.92
C LYS A 80 7.68 8.65 -4.62
N LYS A 81 7.57 8.74 -5.95
CA LYS A 81 8.06 9.90 -6.72
C LYS A 81 7.43 11.21 -6.26
N MET A 82 6.11 11.23 -6.09
CA MET A 82 5.40 12.41 -5.58
C MET A 82 5.85 12.77 -4.16
N GLN A 83 6.18 11.79 -3.33
CA GLN A 83 6.72 12.05 -1.99
C GLN A 83 8.12 12.65 -2.05
N GLU A 84 8.97 12.19 -2.96
CA GLU A 84 10.32 12.73 -3.19
C GLU A 84 10.28 14.15 -3.75
N GLU A 85 9.37 14.46 -4.67
CA GLU A 85 9.19 15.79 -5.27
C GLU A 85 8.56 16.83 -4.31
N THR A 86 7.90 16.37 -3.23
CA THR A 86 7.28 17.26 -2.23
C THR A 86 8.25 17.61 -1.07
N VAL A 87 9.50 17.13 -1.12
CA VAL A 87 10.61 17.45 -0.20
C VAL A 87 11.47 18.55 -0.79
#